data_AF-A0A6C0EDV4-F1
#
_entry.id   AF-A0A6C0EDV4-F1
#
_cell.length_a   1.000
_cell.length_b   1.000
_cell.length_c   1.000
_cell.angle_alpha   90.00
_cell.angle_beta   90.00
_cell.angle_gamma   90.00
#
_symmetry.space_group_name_H-M   'P 1'
#
loop_
_entity.id
_entity.type
_entity.pdbx_description
1 polymer ?
#
loop_
_entity_poly.entity_id
_entity_poly.type
_entity_poly.pdbx_seq_one_letter_code
_entity_poly.pdbx_strand_id
1 'polypeptide(L)'
;MEIIIVDNNNYILGDDIIKYAPIYSKSCRSSRQLVRTKKIDVSKYSYVRRIKDKWIKCDGKSVKFDKIIINEEIIKIIPELNNLNQIICDDNGVEKAPNIINLNDDEKFRDNENNILEIETRGEREPNKIFFKVKDVADKFNKEHLQNDIIHEKSLYKNNIDYKYFICDKKKRYYRY
;
A
#
# COMPACT_ATOMS: atom_id res chain seq x y z
N MET A 1 -2.01 -17.08 0.16
CA MET A 1 -3.48 -16.92 0.21
C MET A 1 -4.09 -18.29 0.01
N GLU A 2 -5.06 -18.66 0.82
CA GLU A 2 -5.77 -19.94 0.71
C GLU A 2 -6.91 -19.80 -0.31
N ILE A 3 -6.97 -20.69 -1.30
CA ILE A 3 -8.12 -20.79 -2.22
C ILE A 3 -9.18 -21.66 -1.55
N ILE A 4 -10.37 -21.09 -1.36
CA ILE A 4 -11.52 -21.76 -0.76
C ILE A 4 -12.52 -22.04 -1.87
N ILE A 5 -12.87 -23.31 -2.07
CA ILE A 5 -13.85 -23.72 -3.07
C ILE A 5 -15.20 -23.88 -2.40
N VAL A 6 -16.21 -23.15 -2.88
CA VAL A 6 -17.60 -23.27 -2.43
C VAL A 6 -18.51 -23.25 -3.64
N ASP A 7 -19.40 -24.24 -3.78
CA ASP A 7 -20.32 -24.39 -4.92
C ASP A 7 -19.63 -24.24 -6.29
N ASN A 8 -18.49 -24.93 -6.46
CA ASN A 8 -17.63 -24.90 -7.65
C ASN A 8 -17.05 -23.52 -8.02
N ASN A 9 -17.15 -22.53 -7.13
CA ASN A 9 -16.54 -21.22 -7.31
C ASN A 9 -15.32 -21.06 -6.38
N ASN A 10 -14.31 -20.36 -6.89
CA ASN A 10 -13.10 -20.04 -6.15
C ASN A 10 -13.27 -18.74 -5.37
N TYR A 11 -12.83 -18.76 -4.12
CA TYR A 11 -12.82 -17.61 -3.24
C TYR A 11 -11.50 -17.51 -2.48
N ILE A 12 -11.23 -16.34 -1.93
CA ILE A 12 -10.15 -16.10 -0.96
C ILE A 12 -10.74 -15.40 0.26
N LEU A 13 -10.14 -15.60 1.43
CA LEU A 13 -10.50 -14.85 2.64
C LEU A 13 -10.34 -13.34 2.41
N GLY A 14 -11.35 -12.55 2.76
CA GLY A 14 -11.24 -11.10 2.70
C GLY A 14 -10.16 -10.53 3.63
N ASP A 15 -9.85 -11.24 4.72
CA ASP A 15 -8.75 -10.87 5.62
C ASP A 15 -7.38 -11.05 4.92
N ASP A 16 -7.24 -11.98 3.98
CA ASP A 16 -6.05 -12.13 3.15
C ASP A 16 -5.90 -10.95 2.18
N ILE A 17 -6.99 -10.45 1.58
CA ILE A 17 -6.95 -9.24 0.75
C ILE A 17 -6.45 -8.04 1.55
N ILE A 18 -6.89 -7.88 2.80
CA ILE A 18 -6.40 -6.78 3.66
C ILE A 18 -4.89 -6.90 3.91
N LYS A 19 -4.40 -8.12 4.07
CA LYS A 19 -2.98 -8.39 4.33
C LYS A 19 -2.10 -8.18 3.10
N TYR A 20 -2.55 -8.64 1.93
CA TYR A 20 -1.73 -8.70 0.72
C TYR A 20 -2.01 -7.57 -0.28
N ALA A 21 -3.13 -6.86 -0.13
CA ALA A 21 -3.50 -5.68 -0.93
C ALA A 21 -3.77 -4.46 -0.03
N PRO A 22 -2.76 -3.96 0.71
CA PRO A 22 -2.92 -2.86 1.67
C PRO A 22 -3.33 -1.51 1.05
N ILE A 23 -3.01 -1.26 -0.21
CA ILE A 23 -3.39 -0.03 -0.92
C ILE A 23 -4.86 -0.10 -1.33
N TYR A 24 -5.27 -1.21 -1.95
CA TYR A 24 -6.66 -1.47 -2.27
C TYR A 24 -7.51 -1.44 -1.00
N SER A 25 -7.07 -2.09 0.07
CA SER A 25 -7.78 -2.15 1.34
C SER A 25 -7.49 -0.97 2.28
N LYS A 26 -6.91 0.13 1.79
CA LYS A 26 -6.59 1.31 2.61
C LYS A 26 -7.80 1.73 3.43
N SER A 27 -7.56 2.03 4.72
CA SER A 27 -8.55 2.38 5.75
C SER A 27 -9.50 1.25 6.22
N CYS A 28 -9.42 0.05 5.65
CA CYS A 28 -10.23 -1.09 6.07
C CYS A 28 -9.56 -1.87 7.20
N ARG A 29 -10.24 -2.01 8.35
CA ARG A 29 -9.74 -2.77 9.51
C ARG A 29 -10.22 -4.22 9.54
N SER A 30 -11.20 -4.56 8.71
CA SER A 30 -11.79 -5.90 8.64
C SER A 30 -12.37 -6.15 7.25
N SER A 31 -12.49 -7.43 6.88
CA SER A 31 -13.09 -7.84 5.62
C SER A 31 -14.55 -7.36 5.46
N ARG A 32 -15.29 -7.23 6.56
CA ARG A 32 -16.64 -6.61 6.59
C ARG A 32 -16.61 -5.14 6.20
N GLN A 33 -15.62 -4.40 6.69
CA GLN A 33 -15.44 -3.01 6.28
C GLN A 33 -15.02 -2.93 4.82
N LEU A 34 -14.15 -3.84 4.36
CA LEU A 34 -13.70 -3.91 2.97
C LEU A 34 -14.88 -4.02 1.99
N VAL A 35 -15.77 -5.00 2.18
CA VAL A 35 -16.93 -5.19 1.28
C VAL A 35 -17.84 -3.96 1.24
N ARG A 36 -18.02 -3.27 2.38
CA ARG A 36 -18.82 -2.05 2.46
C ARG A 36 -18.14 -0.86 1.78
N THR A 37 -16.87 -0.61 2.09
CA THR A 37 -16.11 0.52 1.55
C THR A 37 -15.94 0.40 0.05
N LYS A 38 -15.64 -0.80 -0.45
CA LYS A 38 -15.47 -1.08 -1.89
C LYS A 38 -16.77 -1.41 -2.62
N LYS A 39 -17.91 -1.38 -1.92
CA LYS A 39 -19.24 -1.67 -2.48
C LYS A 39 -19.26 -2.98 -3.28
N ILE A 40 -18.63 -4.02 -2.73
CA ILE A 40 -18.57 -5.34 -3.37
C ILE A 40 -19.99 -5.92 -3.38
N ASP A 41 -20.43 -6.34 -4.56
CA ASP A 41 -21.76 -6.89 -4.76
C ASP A 41 -22.00 -8.14 -3.88
N VAL A 42 -23.23 -8.29 -3.37
CA VAL A 42 -23.60 -9.38 -2.46
C VAL A 42 -23.45 -10.76 -3.09
N SER A 43 -23.55 -10.86 -4.42
CA SER A 43 -23.28 -12.10 -5.17
C SER A 43 -21.79 -12.46 -5.24
N LYS A 44 -20.89 -11.50 -4.98
CA LYS A 44 -19.43 -11.65 -5.13
C LYS A 44 -18.71 -11.89 -3.80
N TYR A 45 -19.44 -12.05 -2.70
CA TYR A 45 -18.88 -12.51 -1.43
C TYR A 45 -19.84 -13.44 -0.69
N SER A 46 -19.34 -14.13 0.32
CA SER A 46 -20.16 -14.98 1.20
C SER A 46 -19.58 -15.01 2.60
N TYR A 47 -20.43 -15.32 3.58
CA TYR A 47 -20.00 -15.58 4.95
C TYR A 47 -19.74 -17.06 5.15
N VAL A 48 -18.63 -17.38 5.78
CA VAL A 48 -18.23 -18.74 6.12
C VAL A 48 -17.72 -18.83 7.56
N ARG A 49 -17.85 -20.01 8.15
CA ARG A 49 -17.28 -20.35 9.45
C ARG A 49 -16.39 -21.58 9.31
N ARG A 50 -15.25 -21.56 9.99
CA ARG A 50 -14.36 -22.73 10.08
C ARG A 50 -14.88 -23.68 11.15
N ILE A 51 -15.30 -24.87 10.76
CA ILE A 51 -15.78 -25.94 11.65
C ILE A 51 -15.06 -27.22 11.26
N LYS A 52 -14.35 -27.86 12.21
CA LYS A 52 -13.58 -29.09 11.98
C LYS A 52 -12.68 -28.98 10.72
N ASP A 53 -11.94 -27.87 10.63
CA ASP A 53 -11.05 -27.52 9.52
C ASP A 53 -11.68 -27.38 8.13
N LYS A 54 -13.00 -27.26 8.05
CA LYS A 54 -13.73 -26.98 6.81
C LYS A 54 -14.42 -25.64 6.88
N TRP A 55 -14.46 -24.92 5.76
CA TRP A 55 -15.23 -23.70 5.60
C TRP A 55 -16.67 -24.05 5.24
N ILE A 56 -17.63 -23.60 6.05
CA ILE A 56 -19.06 -23.87 5.86
C ILE A 56 -19.79 -22.52 5.77
N LYS A 57 -20.68 -22.36 4.79
CA LYS A 57 -21.49 -21.15 4.61
C LYS A 57 -22.36 -20.85 5.84
N CYS A 58 -22.51 -19.57 6.17
CA CYS A 58 -23.34 -19.09 7.29
C CYS A 58 -24.02 -17.76 6.96
N ASP A 59 -24.82 -17.25 7.90
CA ASP A 59 -25.60 -16.00 7.75
C ASP A 59 -24.81 -14.72 8.07
N GLY A 60 -23.58 -14.85 8.58
CA GLY A 60 -22.72 -13.72 8.91
C GLY A 60 -23.15 -12.95 10.16
N LYS A 61 -24.04 -13.48 11.01
CA LYS A 61 -24.45 -12.81 12.26
C LYS A 61 -23.31 -12.71 13.28
N SER A 62 -22.41 -13.68 13.33
CA SER A 62 -21.29 -13.66 14.27
C SER A 62 -20.11 -12.85 13.72
N VAL A 63 -19.89 -11.66 14.26
CA VAL A 63 -18.72 -10.83 13.90
C VAL A 63 -17.40 -11.51 14.27
N LYS A 64 -17.39 -12.30 15.35
CA LYS A 64 -16.17 -12.97 15.86
C LYS A 64 -15.77 -14.18 15.04
N PHE A 65 -16.74 -15.03 14.68
CA PHE A 65 -16.46 -16.35 14.08
C PHE A 65 -16.70 -16.39 12.58
N ASP A 66 -17.63 -15.59 12.06
CA ASP A 66 -17.97 -15.61 10.64
C ASP A 66 -17.01 -14.72 9.86
N LYS A 67 -16.34 -15.33 8.89
CA LYS A 67 -15.38 -14.71 7.99
C LYS A 67 -16.02 -14.46 6.65
N ILE A 68 -15.52 -13.44 5.96
CA ILE A 68 -15.93 -13.15 4.58
C ILE A 68 -14.95 -13.81 3.64
N ILE A 69 -15.49 -14.50 2.64
CA ILE A 69 -14.76 -14.94 1.45
C ILE A 69 -15.23 -14.14 0.25
N ILE A 70 -14.30 -13.73 -0.61
CA ILE A 70 -14.53 -12.88 -1.78
C ILE A 70 -14.20 -13.68 -3.03
N ASN A 71 -15.09 -13.60 -4.02
CA ASN A 71 -14.99 -14.37 -5.27
C ASN A 71 -13.74 -13.96 -6.07
N GLU A 72 -13.11 -14.93 -6.73
CA GLU A 72 -11.89 -14.77 -7.52
C GLU A 72 -11.99 -13.68 -8.60
N GLU A 73 -13.17 -13.43 -9.17
CA GLU A 73 -13.38 -12.36 -10.15
C GLU A 73 -13.02 -10.97 -9.60
N ILE A 74 -13.34 -10.71 -8.33
CA ILE A 74 -12.96 -9.46 -7.66
C ILE A 74 -11.44 -9.41 -7.42
N ILE A 75 -10.80 -10.56 -7.28
CA ILE A 75 -9.35 -10.63 -6.99
C ILE A 75 -8.55 -10.25 -8.24
N LYS A 76 -9.03 -10.67 -9.42
CA LYS A 76 -8.42 -10.36 -10.72
C LYS A 76 -8.40 -8.87 -11.04
N ILE A 77 -9.31 -8.09 -10.47
CA ILE A 77 -9.33 -6.63 -10.66
C ILE A 77 -8.46 -5.88 -9.65
N ILE A 78 -7.92 -6.53 -8.61
CA ILE A 78 -7.10 -5.88 -7.58
C ILE A 78 -5.64 -5.80 -8.06
N PRO A 79 -5.08 -4.59 -8.26
CA PRO A 79 -3.72 -4.44 -8.80
C PRO A 79 -2.63 -5.13 -8.00
N GLU A 80 -2.74 -5.13 -6.67
CA GLU A 80 -1.75 -5.76 -5.81
C GLU A 80 -1.77 -7.30 -5.88
N LEU A 81 -2.84 -7.89 -6.43
CA LEU A 81 -3.05 -9.34 -6.45
C LEU A 81 -3.08 -9.93 -7.86
N ASN A 82 -3.24 -9.11 -8.89
CA ASN A 82 -3.48 -9.59 -10.26
C ASN A 82 -2.21 -9.82 -11.09
N ASN A 83 -1.01 -9.70 -10.51
CA ASN A 83 0.30 -9.95 -11.15
C ASN A 83 0.53 -9.21 -12.49
N LEU A 84 -0.28 -8.21 -12.81
CA LEU A 84 -0.04 -7.33 -13.94
C LEU A 84 0.99 -6.29 -13.49
N ASN A 85 2.01 -6.04 -14.31
CA ASN A 85 3.01 -4.98 -14.08
C ASN A 85 2.37 -3.59 -14.28
N GLN A 86 1.37 -3.27 -13.46
CA GLN A 86 0.61 -2.04 -13.51
C GLN A 86 0.95 -1.15 -12.32
N ILE A 87 0.84 0.16 -12.54
CA ILE A 87 1.02 1.15 -11.47
C ILE A 87 -0.11 0.96 -10.45
N ILE A 88 0.27 0.78 -9.18
CA ILE A 88 -0.67 0.57 -8.09
C ILE A 88 -0.99 1.92 -7.45
N CYS A 89 -2.25 2.34 -7.52
CA CYS A 89 -2.73 3.59 -6.93
C CYS A 89 -3.82 3.33 -5.88
N ASP A 90 -4.01 4.27 -4.95
CA ASP A 90 -5.23 4.31 -4.14
C ASP A 90 -6.41 4.96 -4.89
N ASP A 91 -7.55 5.03 -4.22
CA ASP A 91 -8.79 5.62 -4.76
C ASP A 91 -8.63 7.12 -5.11
N ASN A 92 -7.61 7.80 -4.60
CA ASN A 92 -7.31 9.21 -4.90
C ASN A 92 -6.25 9.35 -6.01
N GLY A 93 -5.79 8.25 -6.61
CA GLY A 93 -4.76 8.24 -7.63
C GLY A 93 -3.33 8.39 -7.09
N VAL A 94 -3.11 8.25 -5.78
CA VAL A 94 -1.76 8.31 -5.21
C VAL A 94 -1.07 6.96 -5.41
N GLU A 95 0.09 6.99 -6.06
CA GLU A 95 0.86 5.80 -6.42
C GLU A 95 1.57 5.17 -5.22
N LYS A 96 1.79 3.85 -5.29
CA LYS A 96 2.74 3.16 -4.42
C LYS A 96 4.12 3.77 -4.60
N ALA A 97 4.83 4.01 -3.49
CA ALA A 97 6.21 4.47 -3.53
C ALA A 97 7.08 3.49 -4.33
N PRO A 98 7.95 3.98 -5.23
CA PRO A 98 8.93 3.14 -5.88
C PRO A 98 9.86 2.45 -4.88
N ASN A 99 10.57 1.44 -5.36
CA ASN A 99 11.57 0.72 -4.57
C ASN A 99 12.68 1.67 -4.09
N ILE A 100 13.22 1.37 -2.91
CA ILE A 100 14.40 2.09 -2.37
C ILE A 100 15.60 1.75 -3.24
N ILE A 101 16.35 2.78 -3.64
CA ILE A 101 17.64 2.65 -4.30
C ILE A 101 18.71 2.66 -3.23
N ASN A 102 19.51 1.59 -3.15
CA ASN A 102 20.74 1.60 -2.37
C ASN A 102 21.83 2.31 -3.20
N LEU A 103 22.32 3.42 -2.68
CA LEU A 103 23.42 4.19 -3.24
C LEU A 103 24.71 3.83 -2.52
N ASN A 104 25.81 3.70 -3.27
CA ASN A 104 27.14 3.60 -2.70
C ASN A 104 27.57 4.95 -2.10
N ASP A 105 28.57 4.94 -1.23
CA ASP A 105 29.01 6.15 -0.53
C ASP A 105 29.61 7.23 -1.47
N ASP A 106 30.12 6.84 -2.63
CA ASP A 106 30.57 7.73 -3.70
C ASP A 106 29.42 8.34 -4.51
N GLU A 107 28.22 7.74 -4.46
CA GLU A 107 27.01 8.21 -5.16
C GLU A 107 26.14 9.12 -4.30
N LYS A 108 26.39 9.18 -2.98
CA LYS A 108 25.61 9.98 -2.03
C LYS A 108 26.05 11.43 -2.01
N PHE A 109 25.12 12.31 -1.63
CA PHE A 109 25.43 13.71 -1.38
C PHE A 109 26.42 13.86 -0.23
N ARG A 110 27.25 14.89 -0.32
CA ARG A 110 28.23 15.25 0.70
C ARG A 110 28.12 16.71 1.06
N ASP A 111 28.39 17.03 2.32
CA ASP A 111 28.54 18.41 2.75
C ASP A 111 29.95 18.95 2.44
N ASN A 112 30.19 20.20 2.85
CA ASN A 112 31.48 20.88 2.65
C ASN A 112 32.62 20.25 3.46
N GLU A 113 32.31 19.44 4.46
CA GLU A 113 33.26 18.69 5.30
C GLU A 113 33.46 17.25 4.78
N ASN A 114 32.90 16.94 3.61
CA ASN A 114 32.94 15.63 2.97
C ASN A 114 32.17 14.52 3.73
N ASN A 115 31.30 14.89 4.68
CA ASN A 115 30.42 13.95 5.39
C ASN A 115 29.26 13.54 4.48
N ILE A 116 28.87 12.27 4.57
CA ILE A 116 27.78 11.70 3.78
C ILE A 116 26.41 12.16 4.32
N LEU A 117 25.57 12.67 3.42
CA LEU A 117 24.19 13.03 3.71
C LEU A 117 23.27 11.85 3.39
N GLU A 118 22.89 11.12 4.43
CA GLU A 118 21.91 10.02 4.32
C GLU A 118 20.51 10.55 3.97
N ILE A 119 20.09 10.34 2.74
CA ILE A 119 18.78 10.71 2.19
C ILE A 119 18.16 9.45 1.57
N GLU A 120 16.94 9.10 1.97
CA GLU A 120 16.24 7.97 1.36
C GLU A 120 15.92 8.29 -0.11
N THR A 121 16.53 7.54 -1.02
CA THR A 121 16.34 7.65 -2.46
C THR A 121 15.49 6.48 -2.97
N ARG A 122 14.54 6.76 -3.85
CA ARG A 122 13.62 5.78 -4.43
C ARG A 122 13.52 5.95 -5.95
N GLY A 123 13.18 4.88 -6.66
CA GLY A 123 12.90 4.94 -8.09
C GLY A 123 13.74 3.99 -8.93
N GLU A 124 14.03 4.41 -10.16
CA GLU A 124 14.91 3.74 -11.11
C GLU A 124 16.13 4.62 -11.37
N ARG A 125 17.29 4.01 -11.64
CA ARG A 125 18.55 4.72 -11.96
C ARG A 125 18.53 5.29 -13.40
N GLU A 126 17.50 6.06 -13.70
CA GLU A 126 17.27 6.76 -14.97
C GLU A 126 16.92 8.23 -14.72
N PRO A 127 17.21 9.13 -15.67
CA PRO A 127 16.81 10.53 -15.57
C PRO A 127 15.31 10.68 -15.31
N ASN A 128 14.94 11.60 -14.41
CA ASN A 128 13.55 11.90 -14.01
C ASN A 128 12.76 10.76 -13.36
N LYS A 129 13.42 9.64 -13.00
CA LYS A 129 12.79 8.52 -12.29
C LYS A 129 13.31 8.34 -10.85
N ILE A 130 14.11 9.28 -10.36
CA ILE A 130 14.68 9.26 -9.00
C ILE A 130 13.92 10.27 -8.14
N PHE A 131 13.55 9.83 -6.94
CA PHE A 131 12.86 10.64 -5.95
C PHE A 131 13.65 10.64 -4.64
N PHE A 132 13.76 11.81 -4.02
CA PHE A 132 14.35 11.99 -2.70
C PHE A 132 13.25 12.25 -1.67
N LYS A 133 13.37 11.62 -0.51
CA LYS A 133 12.41 11.84 0.56
C LYS A 133 12.55 13.24 1.12
N VAL A 134 11.50 14.06 0.95
CA VAL A 134 11.52 15.49 1.29
C VAL A 134 11.90 15.77 2.73
N LYS A 135 11.51 14.89 3.67
CA LYS A 135 11.87 15.02 5.08
C LYS A 135 13.39 14.92 5.30
N ASP A 136 14.03 13.94 4.65
CA ASP A 136 15.47 13.74 4.82
C ASP A 136 16.23 14.90 4.15
N VAL A 137 15.74 15.40 3.01
CA VAL A 137 16.27 16.62 2.37
C VAL A 137 16.10 17.85 3.29
N ALA A 138 14.92 18.05 3.85
CA ALA A 138 14.65 19.14 4.78
C ALA A 138 15.63 19.14 5.96
N ASP A 139 15.82 17.97 6.58
CA ASP A 139 16.71 17.79 7.73
C ASP A 139 18.18 18.04 7.33
N LYS A 140 18.67 17.47 6.21
CA LYS A 140 20.09 17.58 5.80
C LYS A 140 20.48 18.96 5.26
N PHE A 141 19.52 19.71 4.73
CA PHE A 141 19.75 21.06 4.19
C PHE A 141 19.32 22.18 5.16
N ASN A 142 18.96 21.85 6.41
CA ASN A 142 18.47 22.80 7.41
C ASN A 142 17.27 23.63 6.90
N LYS A 143 16.33 22.96 6.22
CA LYS A 143 15.09 23.54 5.70
C LYS A 143 13.88 22.92 6.39
N GLU A 144 13.74 23.19 7.69
CA GLU A 144 12.70 22.58 8.55
C GLU A 144 11.27 22.68 7.98
N HIS A 145 10.96 23.77 7.26
CA HIS A 145 9.65 24.01 6.68
C HIS A 145 9.51 23.60 5.21
N LEU A 146 10.53 23.00 4.60
CA LEU A 146 10.55 22.65 3.17
C LEU A 146 9.31 21.88 2.73
N GLN A 147 8.88 20.90 3.52
CA GLN A 147 7.68 20.13 3.22
C GLN A 147 6.44 21.02 3.14
N ASN A 148 6.27 21.97 4.07
CA ASN A 148 5.14 22.88 4.08
C ASN A 148 5.24 23.90 2.94
N ASP A 149 6.42 24.42 2.68
CA ASP A 149 6.68 25.42 1.64
C ASP A 149 6.38 24.86 0.24
N ILE A 150 6.70 23.59 -0.01
CA ILE A 150 6.43 22.91 -1.27
C ILE A 150 4.94 22.66 -1.50
N ILE A 151 4.20 22.29 -0.45
CA ILE A 151 2.76 21.93 -0.57
C ILE A 151 1.83 23.13 -0.37
N HIS A 152 2.37 24.29 -0.02
CA HIS A 152 1.59 25.48 0.27
C HIS A 152 0.81 25.95 -0.98
N GLU A 153 -0.44 26.36 -0.80
CA GLU A 153 -1.34 26.74 -1.92
C GLU A 153 -0.80 27.87 -2.81
N LYS A 154 -0.01 28.79 -2.22
CA LYS A 154 0.62 29.93 -2.91
C LYS A 154 2.02 29.61 -3.42
N SER A 155 2.47 28.38 -3.26
CA SER A 155 3.79 27.96 -3.71
C SER A 155 3.87 27.89 -5.23
N LEU A 156 5.07 28.08 -5.78
CA LEU A 156 5.34 27.87 -7.20
C LEU A 156 5.56 26.40 -7.55
N TYR A 157 5.81 25.56 -6.54
CA TYR A 157 6.02 24.13 -6.71
C TYR A 157 4.72 23.42 -7.15
N LYS A 158 4.85 22.55 -8.15
CA LYS A 158 3.73 21.84 -8.78
C LYS A 158 3.79 20.35 -8.50
N ASN A 159 2.66 19.81 -8.06
CA ASN A 159 2.46 18.37 -7.89
C ASN A 159 2.63 17.65 -9.24
N ASN A 160 3.28 16.49 -9.23
CA ASN A 160 3.71 15.67 -10.37
C ASN A 160 4.75 16.31 -11.29
N ILE A 161 5.30 17.47 -10.93
CA ILE A 161 6.41 18.10 -11.66
C ILE A 161 7.61 18.23 -10.71
N ASP A 162 7.44 18.99 -9.63
CA ASP A 162 8.52 19.27 -8.67
C ASP A 162 8.49 18.31 -7.48
N TYR A 163 7.30 17.83 -7.12
CA TYR A 163 7.11 16.86 -6.05
C TYR A 163 5.96 15.91 -6.37
N LYS A 164 5.98 14.74 -5.73
CA LYS A 164 4.94 13.72 -5.90
C LYS A 164 4.64 13.04 -4.58
N TYR A 165 3.36 12.77 -4.32
CA TYR A 165 2.93 11.97 -3.18
C TYR A 165 3.04 10.48 -3.49
N PHE A 166 3.50 9.72 -2.51
CA PHE A 166 3.59 8.27 -2.61
C PHE A 166 3.03 7.58 -1.37
N ILE A 167 2.45 6.41 -1.57
CA ILE A 167 2.05 5.50 -0.51
C ILE A 167 3.26 4.65 -0.13
N CYS A 168 3.83 4.93 1.05
CA CYS A 168 4.94 4.15 1.58
C CYS A 168 4.44 2.96 2.41
N ASP A 169 5.05 1.79 2.20
CA ASP A 169 4.81 0.62 3.05
C ASP A 169 5.19 0.92 4.51
N LYS A 170 4.30 0.59 5.46
CA LYS A 170 4.59 0.78 6.90
C LYS A 170 5.80 -0.09 7.28
N LYS A 171 6.86 0.52 7.79
CA LYS A 171 8.00 -0.21 8.38
C LYS A 171 7.45 -1.12 9.48
N LYS A 172 7.73 -2.43 9.40
CA LYS A 172 7.43 -3.39 10.47
C LYS A 172 8.12 -2.88 11.74
N ARG A 173 7.34 -2.52 12.77
CA ARG A 173 7.89 -2.26 14.11
C ARG A 173 8.28 -3.60 14.69
N TYR A 174 9.56 -3.96 14.60
CA TYR A 174 10.10 -5.07 15.37
C TYR A 174 10.16 -4.62 16.83
N TYR A 175 9.32 -5.20 17.68
CA TYR A 175 9.46 -5.08 19.12
C TYR A 175 10.60 -6.00 19.56
N ARG A 176 11.65 -5.44 20.16
CA ARG A 176 12.66 -6.20 20.89
C ARG A 176 12.08 -6.44 22.29
N TYR A 177 11.97 -7.71 22.68
CA TYR A 177 11.74 -8.13 24.07
C TYR A 177 13.09 -8.25 24.77
#